data_AF-A0A1G2N0H3-F1
#
_entry.id   AF-A0A1G2N0H3-F1
#
_cell.length_a   1.000
_cell.length_b   1.000
_cell.length_c   1.000
_cell.angle_alpha   90.00
_cell.angle_beta   90.00
_cell.angle_gamma   90.00
#
_symmetry.space_group_name_H-M   'P 1'
#
loop_
_entity.id
_entity.type
_entity.pdbx_description
1 polymer ?
#
loop_
_entity_poly.entity_id
_entity_poly.type
_entity_poly.pdbx_seq_one_letter_code
_entity_poly.pdbx_strand_id
1 'polypeptide(L)'
;MLAKFIQEQRKKRNLSQEFLASTLKISRPTYMQIEQGERDLTITEAKKLAEVFDISFEGFLEGREDTKTIVKIEGKKKQKREAGEEIRISIPQQKADKFRQVLLYILKKVGGKPNIGMTVLYKLLYFIDFDYYEKYEDQLMGLVYLKNHRGPTPLLFEDLIGDMVKNGEVEIIKSKFYQYPQTKYLVNPEVEPDLSILNGKEQEHIDWELQRLSDLTATQLSNLSHKDVPWISAENSKPLDYESVFYRTSETSVREYGNTDED
;
A
#
# COMPACT_ATOMS: atom_id res chain seq x y z
N MET A 1 10.95 1.54 26.66
CA MET A 1 10.40 2.48 25.65
C MET A 1 10.05 1.75 24.36
N LEU A 2 11.01 1.02 23.77
CA LEU A 2 10.83 0.25 22.54
C LEU A 2 9.73 -0.83 22.62
N ALA A 3 9.62 -1.58 23.73
CA ALA A 3 8.58 -2.61 23.92
C ALA A 3 7.14 -2.06 23.77
N LYS A 4 6.88 -0.89 24.37
CA LYS A 4 5.59 -0.20 24.27
C LYS A 4 5.32 0.29 22.84
N PHE A 5 6.34 0.85 22.19
CA PHE A 5 6.26 1.27 20.79
C PHE A 5 5.92 0.07 19.88
N ILE A 6 6.60 -1.06 20.02
CA ILE A 6 6.32 -2.29 19.25
C ILE A 6 4.85 -2.73 19.43
N GLN A 7 4.35 -2.72 20.67
CA GLN A 7 2.96 -3.07 20.94
C GLN A 7 1.97 -2.09 20.29
N GLU A 8 2.26 -0.79 20.33
CA GLU A 8 1.45 0.24 19.68
C GLU A 8 1.45 0.07 18.15
N GLN A 9 2.63 -0.15 17.54
CA GLN A 9 2.76 -0.38 16.10
C GLN A 9 2.00 -1.64 15.65
N ARG A 10 2.06 -2.73 16.45
CA ARG A 10 1.31 -3.96 16.22
C ARG A 10 -0.20 -3.71 16.27
N LYS A 11 -0.70 -3.04 17.32
CA LYS A 11 -2.13 -2.73 17.49
C LYS A 11 -2.65 -1.81 16.38
N LYS A 12 -1.88 -0.76 16.05
CA LYS A 12 -2.19 0.19 14.96
C LYS A 12 -2.39 -0.52 13.62
N ARG A 13 -1.54 -1.49 13.30
CA ARG A 13 -1.62 -2.31 12.08
C ARG A 13 -2.51 -3.55 12.24
N ASN A 14 -3.26 -3.64 13.33
CA ASN A 14 -4.19 -4.74 13.59
C ASN A 14 -3.56 -6.16 13.55
N LEU A 15 -2.26 -6.26 13.84
CA LEU A 15 -1.46 -7.49 13.79
C LEU A 15 -1.56 -8.30 15.08
N SER A 16 -1.49 -9.63 14.98
CA SER A 16 -1.47 -10.52 16.16
C SER A 16 -0.05 -10.75 16.67
N GLN A 17 0.09 -11.11 17.95
CA GLN A 17 1.39 -11.53 18.51
C GLN A 17 1.92 -12.79 17.82
N GLU A 18 1.02 -13.71 17.46
CA GLU A 18 1.35 -14.94 16.72
C GLU A 18 2.02 -14.64 15.37
N PHE A 19 1.54 -13.61 14.66
CA PHE A 19 2.09 -13.20 13.38
C PHE A 19 3.55 -12.75 13.50
N LEU A 20 3.80 -11.87 14.46
CA LEU A 20 5.13 -11.30 14.65
C LEU A 20 6.10 -12.36 15.19
N ALA A 21 5.62 -13.25 16.07
CA ALA A 21 6.38 -14.41 16.50
C ALA A 21 6.80 -15.30 15.32
N SER A 22 5.86 -15.64 14.45
CA SER A 22 6.12 -16.43 13.23
C SER A 22 7.11 -15.74 12.30
N THR A 23 6.97 -14.42 12.11
CA THR A 23 7.88 -13.61 11.26
C THR A 23 9.31 -13.59 11.81
N LEU A 24 9.44 -13.53 13.14
CA LEU A 24 10.73 -13.57 13.82
C LEU A 24 11.31 -14.98 13.95
N LYS A 25 10.53 -16.02 13.65
CA LYS A 25 10.86 -17.44 13.88
C LYS A 25 11.09 -17.74 15.37
N ILE A 26 10.28 -17.15 16.24
CA ILE A 26 10.27 -17.38 17.69
C ILE A 26 8.88 -17.84 18.15
N SER A 27 8.80 -18.36 19.38
CA SER A 27 7.50 -18.76 19.94
C SER A 27 6.64 -17.55 20.30
N ARG A 28 5.31 -17.69 20.26
CA ARG A 28 4.40 -16.63 20.71
C ARG A 28 4.67 -16.18 22.15
N PRO A 29 4.91 -17.06 23.14
CA PRO A 29 5.33 -16.65 24.48
C PRO A 29 6.62 -15.81 24.47
N THR A 30 7.62 -16.18 23.66
CA THR A 30 8.85 -15.40 23.51
C THR A 30 8.57 -14.00 22.96
N TYR A 31 7.67 -13.88 21.98
CA TYR A 31 7.27 -12.56 21.46
C TYR A 31 6.51 -11.73 22.50
N MET A 32 5.66 -12.35 23.32
CA MET A 32 4.95 -11.65 24.40
C MET A 32 5.92 -11.00 25.39
N GLN A 33 7.00 -11.69 25.75
CA GLN A 33 8.04 -11.16 26.62
C GLN A 33 8.73 -9.92 26.03
N ILE A 34 8.85 -9.84 24.70
CA ILE A 34 9.39 -8.65 24.01
C ILE A 34 8.44 -7.45 24.19
N GLU A 35 7.13 -7.63 23.99
CA GLU A 35 6.15 -6.55 24.21
C GLU A 35 6.02 -6.12 25.67
N GLN A 36 6.31 -7.03 26.60
CA GLN A 36 6.33 -6.76 28.04
C GLN A 36 7.64 -6.10 28.50
N GLY A 37 8.68 -6.11 27.66
CA GLY A 37 10.00 -5.59 28.00
C GLY A 37 10.83 -6.54 28.88
N GLU A 38 10.43 -7.80 28.99
CA GLU A 38 11.16 -8.85 29.72
C GLU A 38 12.30 -9.45 28.88
N ARG A 39 12.24 -9.28 27.56
CA ARG A 39 13.25 -9.78 26.61
C ARG A 39 13.61 -8.72 25.58
N ASP A 40 14.91 -8.49 25.40
CA ASP A 40 15.43 -7.62 24.35
C ASP A 40 15.36 -8.26 22.95
N LEU A 41 15.39 -7.42 21.92
CA LEU A 41 15.47 -7.85 20.52
C LEU A 41 16.93 -8.00 20.10
N THR A 42 17.21 -9.03 19.32
CA THR A 42 18.46 -9.04 18.52
C THR A 42 18.36 -8.03 17.38
N ILE A 43 19.51 -7.58 16.85
CA ILE A 43 19.56 -6.66 15.70
C ILE A 43 18.77 -7.23 14.51
N THR A 44 18.88 -8.53 14.25
CA THR A 44 18.17 -9.20 13.16
C THR A 44 16.66 -9.21 13.38
N GLU A 45 16.19 -9.43 14.61
CA GLU A 45 14.77 -9.36 14.94
C GLU A 45 14.24 -7.94 14.87
N ALA A 46 15.01 -6.96 15.35
CA ALA A 46 14.66 -5.54 15.27
C ALA A 46 14.55 -5.08 13.81
N LYS A 47 15.48 -5.49 12.93
CA LYS A 47 15.39 -5.22 11.48
C LYS A 47 14.10 -5.80 10.91
N LYS A 48 13.81 -7.08 11.15
CA LYS A 48 12.56 -7.71 10.67
C LYS A 48 11.31 -6.99 11.18
N LEU A 49 11.28 -6.53 12.44
CA LEU A 49 10.13 -5.78 12.95
C LEU A 49 10.01 -4.40 12.31
N ALA A 50 11.12 -3.68 12.10
CA ALA A 50 11.13 -2.43 11.35
C ALA A 50 10.55 -2.63 9.94
N GLU A 51 10.99 -3.69 9.25
CA GLU A 51 10.48 -4.10 7.93
C GLU A 51 9.01 -4.51 7.92
N VAL A 52 8.51 -5.13 9.00
CA VAL A 52 7.09 -5.49 9.14
C VAL A 52 6.23 -4.28 9.42
N PHE A 53 6.74 -3.35 10.23
CA PHE A 53 6.06 -2.12 10.56
C PHE A 53 6.22 -1.06 9.49
N ASP A 54 7.09 -1.28 8.51
CA ASP A 54 7.32 -0.34 7.42
C ASP A 54 7.85 0.99 7.94
N ILE A 55 8.86 0.90 8.82
CA ILE A 55 9.53 2.01 9.49
C ILE A 55 11.02 1.84 9.22
N SER A 56 11.73 2.96 9.04
CA SER A 56 13.19 2.97 9.01
C SER A 56 13.77 2.25 10.23
N PHE A 57 14.89 1.53 10.05
CA PHE A 57 15.51 0.81 11.16
C PHE A 57 15.94 1.78 12.28
N GLU A 58 16.41 2.96 11.92
CA GLU A 58 16.78 4.04 12.84
C GLU A 58 15.55 4.58 13.58
N GLY A 59 14.46 4.92 12.87
CA GLY A 59 13.20 5.35 13.48
C GLY A 59 12.63 4.29 14.44
N PHE A 60 12.69 3.01 14.04
CA PHE A 60 12.28 1.90 14.88
C PHE A 60 13.08 1.85 16.19
N LEU A 61 14.41 1.93 16.14
CA LEU A 61 15.26 1.90 17.33
C LEU A 61 15.00 3.08 18.27
N GLU A 62 14.71 4.25 17.71
CA GLU A 62 14.38 5.45 18.47
C GLU A 62 12.93 5.47 18.99
N GLY A 63 12.09 4.51 18.59
CA GLY A 63 10.69 4.44 18.97
C GLY A 63 9.85 5.56 18.35
N ARG A 64 10.24 6.05 17.18
CA ARG A 64 9.52 7.08 16.41
C ARG A 64 9.05 6.49 15.07
N GLU A 65 7.87 6.90 14.63
CA GLU A 65 7.47 6.67 13.24
C GLU A 65 8.18 7.70 12.35
N ASP A 66 8.53 7.30 11.13
CA ASP A 66 8.92 8.25 10.09
C ASP A 66 7.73 9.24 9.88
N THR A 67 8.05 10.49 9.53
CA THR A 67 7.09 11.62 9.49
C THR A 67 5.70 11.22 8.97
N LYS A 68 4.66 11.37 9.80
CA LYS A 68 3.27 11.14 9.41
C LYS A 68 2.82 12.21 8.42
N THR A 69 2.61 11.83 7.16
CA THR A 69 1.95 12.69 6.18
C THR A 69 0.47 12.80 6.52
N ILE A 70 0.00 13.99 6.87
CA ILE A 70 -1.43 14.25 7.11
C ILE A 70 -2.06 14.62 5.78
N VAL A 71 -3.01 13.82 5.32
CA VAL A 71 -3.76 14.10 4.09
C VAL A 71 -5.01 14.90 4.42
N LYS A 72 -5.26 15.95 3.64
CA LYS A 72 -6.53 16.67 3.66
C LYS A 72 -7.20 16.53 2.29
N ILE A 73 -8.40 15.97 2.30
CA ILE A 73 -9.28 15.97 1.13
C ILE A 73 -10.04 17.30 1.13
N GLU A 74 -9.86 18.09 0.08
CA GLU A 74 -10.53 19.39 -0.06
C GLU A 74 -12.04 19.18 -0.28
N GLY A 75 -12.86 19.38 0.76
CA GLY A 75 -14.32 19.25 0.66
C GLY A 75 -15.04 18.87 1.96
N LYS A 76 -14.38 18.21 2.92
CA LYS A 76 -14.97 17.88 4.24
C LYS A 76 -14.67 18.97 5.30
N LYS A 77 -15.70 19.43 6.01
CA LYS A 77 -15.58 20.41 7.12
C LYS A 77 -14.84 19.83 8.33
N LYS A 78 -13.71 20.49 8.67
CA LYS A 78 -12.98 20.63 9.96
C LYS A 78 -12.72 19.39 10.83
N GLN A 79 -11.43 19.14 11.11
CA GLN A 79 -10.86 19.29 12.47
C GLN A 79 -9.46 19.94 12.41
N LYS A 80 -9.21 20.90 13.31
CA LYS A 80 -7.89 21.50 13.59
C LYS A 80 -7.16 20.60 14.57
N ARG A 81 -5.93 20.16 14.26
CA ARG A 81 -4.93 19.70 15.23
C ARG A 81 -3.54 20.21 14.86
N GLU A 82 -2.70 20.31 15.89
CA GLU A 82 -1.54 21.18 16.07
C GLU A 82 -0.31 20.81 15.22
N ALA A 83 0.61 21.77 15.14
CA ALA A 83 1.79 21.77 14.28
C ALA A 83 2.95 20.94 14.85
N GLY A 84 3.30 19.85 14.17
CA GLY A 84 4.67 19.34 14.06
C GLY A 84 5.21 19.55 12.64
N GLU A 85 6.49 19.21 12.41
CA GLU A 85 7.14 19.18 11.08
C GLU A 85 6.46 18.16 10.15
N GLU A 86 5.31 18.54 9.62
CA GLU A 86 4.35 17.68 8.93
C GLU A 86 4.20 18.09 7.47
N ILE A 87 4.37 17.13 6.55
CA ILE A 87 4.08 17.33 5.13
C ILE A 87 2.56 17.30 4.96
N ARG A 88 1.98 18.43 4.55
CA ARG A 88 0.55 18.58 4.25
C ARG A 88 0.32 18.34 2.76
N ILE A 89 -0.45 17.31 2.42
CA ILE A 89 -0.84 17.03 1.04
C ILE A 89 -2.33 17.32 0.88
N SER A 90 -2.65 18.26 -0.01
CA SER A 90 -4.03 18.60 -0.38
C SER A 90 -4.41 17.80 -1.62
N ILE A 91 -5.52 17.07 -1.57
CA ILE A 91 -5.98 16.24 -2.69
C ILE A 91 -7.39 16.68 -3.10
N PRO A 92 -7.62 16.94 -4.40
CA PRO A 92 -8.95 17.26 -4.91
C PRO A 92 -9.95 16.13 -4.64
N GLN A 93 -11.18 16.48 -4.24
CA GLN A 93 -12.25 15.51 -3.97
C GLN A 93 -12.50 14.57 -5.16
N GLN A 94 -12.41 15.07 -6.40
CA GLN A 94 -12.59 14.28 -7.62
C GLN A 94 -11.62 13.09 -7.71
N LYS A 95 -10.36 13.25 -7.28
CA LYS A 95 -9.38 12.16 -7.24
C LYS A 95 -9.74 11.12 -6.19
N ALA A 96 -10.25 11.56 -5.04
CA ALA A 96 -10.71 10.66 -3.98
C ALA A 96 -11.96 9.85 -4.39
N ASP A 97 -12.89 10.49 -5.11
CA ASP A 97 -14.10 9.82 -5.63
C ASP A 97 -13.74 8.80 -6.71
N LYS A 98 -12.85 9.17 -7.65
CA LYS A 98 -12.34 8.26 -8.68
C LYS A 98 -11.62 7.06 -8.07
N PHE A 99 -10.77 7.28 -7.08
CA PHE A 99 -10.14 6.19 -6.32
C PHE A 99 -11.15 5.24 -5.71
N ARG A 100 -12.21 5.76 -5.05
CA ARG A 100 -13.24 4.92 -4.42
C ARG A 100 -13.90 4.01 -5.45
N GLN A 101 -14.27 4.53 -6.61
CA GLN A 101 -14.93 3.75 -7.66
C GLN A 101 -13.98 2.72 -8.28
N VAL A 102 -12.73 3.09 -8.55
CA VAL A 102 -11.70 2.16 -9.05
C VAL A 102 -11.44 1.04 -8.03
N LEU A 103 -11.35 1.37 -6.73
CA LEU A 103 -11.14 0.39 -5.68
C LEU A 103 -12.30 -0.60 -5.58
N LEU A 104 -13.55 -0.12 -5.59
CA LEU A 104 -14.74 -0.98 -5.63
C LEU A 104 -14.73 -1.90 -6.85
N TYR A 105 -14.37 -1.36 -8.03
CA TYR A 105 -14.28 -2.13 -9.26
C TYR A 105 -13.24 -3.26 -9.18
N ILE A 106 -12.02 -2.94 -8.72
CA ILE A 106 -10.96 -3.93 -8.51
C ILE A 106 -11.42 -5.01 -7.52
N LEU A 107 -11.96 -4.60 -6.36
CA LEU A 107 -12.37 -5.54 -5.32
C LEU A 107 -13.54 -6.44 -5.78
N LYS A 108 -14.45 -5.93 -6.61
CA LYS A 108 -15.49 -6.78 -7.23
C LYS A 108 -14.91 -7.81 -8.17
N LYS A 109 -13.92 -7.46 -8.98
CA LYS A 109 -13.31 -8.39 -9.94
C LYS A 109 -12.42 -9.43 -9.29
N VAL A 110 -11.61 -9.03 -8.30
CA VAL A 110 -10.54 -9.91 -7.77
C VAL A 110 -10.54 -10.08 -6.26
N GLY A 111 -11.31 -9.33 -5.48
CA GLY A 111 -11.30 -9.40 -4.00
C GLY A 111 -11.62 -10.79 -3.44
N GLY A 112 -12.40 -11.60 -4.17
CA GLY A 112 -12.69 -12.99 -3.82
C GLY A 112 -11.47 -13.92 -3.88
N LYS A 113 -10.46 -13.61 -4.70
CA LYS A 113 -9.28 -14.48 -4.90
C LYS A 113 -8.48 -14.67 -3.59
N PRO A 114 -7.95 -15.87 -3.31
CA PRO A 114 -7.33 -16.17 -2.01
C PRO A 114 -6.04 -15.38 -1.76
N ASN A 115 -5.28 -15.04 -2.81
CA ASN A 115 -4.03 -14.28 -2.71
C ASN A 115 -4.25 -12.77 -2.54
N ILE A 116 -5.44 -12.24 -2.84
CA ILE A 116 -5.73 -10.80 -2.81
C ILE A 116 -5.96 -10.33 -1.36
N GLY A 117 -4.87 -9.89 -0.74
CA GLY A 117 -4.89 -9.15 0.52
C GLY A 117 -4.33 -7.74 0.35
N MET A 118 -4.28 -6.98 1.45
CA MET A 118 -3.83 -5.58 1.49
C MET A 118 -2.54 -5.31 0.69
N THR A 119 -1.48 -6.11 0.90
CA THR A 119 -0.21 -5.91 0.19
C THR A 119 -0.35 -6.06 -1.33
N VAL A 120 -1.14 -7.04 -1.79
CA VAL A 120 -1.38 -7.23 -3.22
C VAL A 120 -2.19 -6.06 -3.77
N LEU A 121 -3.23 -5.65 -3.04
CA LEU A 121 -4.09 -4.54 -3.44
C LEU A 121 -3.32 -3.21 -3.61
N TYR A 122 -2.36 -2.91 -2.72
CA TYR A 122 -1.50 -1.73 -2.84
C TYR A 122 -0.68 -1.75 -4.12
N LYS A 123 -0.19 -2.94 -4.49
CA LYS A 123 0.62 -3.12 -5.69
C LYS A 123 -0.22 -3.04 -6.96
N LEU A 124 -1.43 -3.59 -6.95
CA LEU A 124 -2.36 -3.45 -8.07
C LEU A 124 -2.70 -1.98 -8.30
N LEU A 125 -3.05 -1.23 -7.25
CA LEU A 125 -3.33 0.21 -7.37
C LEU A 125 -2.14 0.98 -7.95
N TYR A 126 -0.94 0.72 -7.43
CA TYR A 126 0.30 1.32 -7.92
C TYR A 126 0.53 1.07 -9.41
N PHE A 127 0.54 -0.20 -9.85
CA PHE A 127 0.80 -0.54 -11.25
C PHE A 127 -0.32 -0.02 -12.16
N ILE A 128 -1.60 -0.08 -11.75
CA ILE A 128 -2.71 0.49 -12.52
C ILE A 128 -2.47 1.97 -12.81
N ASP A 129 -2.02 2.74 -11.83
CA ASP A 129 -1.86 4.19 -11.98
C ASP A 129 -0.58 4.56 -12.76
N PHE A 130 0.55 3.95 -12.41
CA PHE A 130 1.85 4.26 -13.01
C PHE A 130 1.99 3.73 -14.43
N ASP A 131 1.45 2.54 -14.71
CA ASP A 131 1.52 1.95 -16.06
C ASP A 131 0.54 2.66 -17.00
N TYR A 132 -0.56 3.22 -16.47
CA TYR A 132 -1.42 4.09 -17.25
C TYR A 132 -0.69 5.39 -17.62
N TYR A 133 0.05 5.96 -16.66
CA TYR A 133 0.87 7.16 -16.89
C TYR A 133 1.95 6.92 -17.95
N GLU A 134 2.66 5.79 -17.89
CA GLU A 134 3.68 5.46 -18.88
C GLU A 134 3.10 5.35 -20.30
N LYS A 135 1.93 4.72 -20.44
CA LYS A 135 1.28 4.50 -21.74
C LYS A 135 0.67 5.77 -22.33
N TYR A 136 0.14 6.65 -21.49
CA TYR A 136 -0.78 7.69 -21.93
C TYR A 136 -0.43 9.10 -21.46
N GLU A 137 0.61 9.24 -20.65
CA GLU A 137 1.10 10.51 -20.10
C GLU A 137 -0.01 11.26 -19.34
N ASP A 138 -0.95 10.50 -18.77
CA ASP A 138 -2.08 10.98 -17.98
C ASP A 138 -2.27 10.07 -16.76
N GLN A 139 -2.82 10.61 -15.67
CA GLN A 139 -2.99 9.89 -14.41
C GLN A 139 -4.37 9.26 -14.32
N LEU A 140 -4.47 7.95 -14.09
CA LEU A 140 -5.76 7.28 -13.95
C LEU A 140 -6.46 7.71 -12.66
N MET A 141 -5.81 7.51 -11.51
CA MET A 141 -6.29 8.00 -10.21
C MET A 141 -5.46 9.18 -9.72
N GLY A 142 -4.18 9.22 -10.06
CA GLY A 142 -3.25 10.28 -9.66
C GLY A 142 -3.06 10.34 -8.15
N LEU A 143 -2.96 9.18 -7.50
CA LEU A 143 -2.72 9.08 -6.07
C LEU A 143 -1.27 9.42 -5.72
N VAL A 144 -1.06 9.77 -4.45
CA VAL A 144 0.29 9.83 -3.89
C VAL A 144 0.64 8.45 -3.34
N TYR A 145 1.75 7.88 -3.81
CA TYR A 145 2.29 6.62 -3.31
C TYR A 145 3.61 6.90 -2.60
N LEU A 146 3.83 6.27 -1.46
CA LEU A 146 5.07 6.39 -0.70
C LEU A 146 5.97 5.18 -0.92
N LYS A 147 7.29 5.42 -1.03
CA LYS A 147 8.28 4.35 -1.00
C LYS A 147 8.34 3.74 0.39
N ASN A 148 8.02 2.46 0.46
CA ASN A 148 7.97 1.68 1.68
C ASN A 148 8.72 0.36 1.47
N HIS A 149 9.11 -0.30 2.56
CA HIS A 149 9.97 -1.50 2.55
C HIS A 149 9.34 -2.67 1.79
N ARG A 150 8.01 -2.76 1.80
CA ARG A 150 7.25 -3.79 1.07
C ARG A 150 6.72 -3.27 -0.26
N GLY A 151 7.42 -2.31 -0.84
CA GLY A 151 7.06 -1.63 -2.07
C GLY A 151 6.11 -0.43 -1.86
N PRO A 152 5.59 0.15 -2.94
CA PRO A 152 4.79 1.37 -2.90
C PRO A 152 3.44 1.19 -2.16
N THR A 153 3.05 2.21 -1.40
CA THR A 153 1.79 2.24 -0.62
C THR A 153 1.00 3.51 -0.94
N PRO A 154 -0.29 3.39 -1.32
CA PRO A 154 -1.13 4.56 -1.58
C PRO A 154 -1.44 5.29 -0.28
N LEU A 155 -1.02 6.55 -0.19
CA LEU A 155 -1.10 7.37 1.02
C LEU A 155 -2.54 7.52 1.54
N LEU A 156 -3.50 7.65 0.63
CA LEU A 156 -4.92 7.86 0.95
C LEU A 156 -5.69 6.59 1.33
N PHE A 157 -5.07 5.42 1.20
CA PHE A 157 -5.81 4.17 1.26
C PHE A 157 -6.54 3.97 2.59
N GLU A 158 -5.82 4.13 3.71
CA GLU A 158 -6.35 3.87 5.06
C GLU A 158 -7.54 4.78 5.41
N ASP A 159 -7.46 6.07 5.02
CA ASP A 159 -8.54 7.03 5.27
C ASP A 159 -9.78 6.70 4.42
N LEU A 160 -9.59 6.41 3.14
CA LEU A 160 -10.69 6.17 2.21
C LEU A 160 -11.34 4.81 2.45
N ILE A 161 -10.56 3.75 2.67
CA ILE A 161 -11.12 2.42 3.00
C ILE A 161 -11.83 2.46 4.35
N GLY A 162 -11.31 3.21 5.32
CA GLY A 162 -11.94 3.38 6.64
C GLY A 162 -13.31 4.02 6.53
N ASP A 163 -13.47 5.02 5.66
CA ASP A 163 -14.76 5.63 5.37
C ASP A 163 -15.72 4.67 4.63
N MET A 164 -15.23 3.89 3.67
CA MET A 164 -16.02 2.87 2.96
C MET A 164 -16.52 1.77 3.91
N VAL A 165 -15.70 1.35 4.87
CA VAL A 165 -16.09 0.37 5.91
C VAL A 165 -17.17 0.95 6.83
N LYS A 166 -17.03 2.20 7.27
CA LYS A 166 -18.06 2.86 8.09
C LYS A 166 -19.40 2.98 7.36
N ASN A 167 -19.36 3.17 6.04
CA ASN A 167 -20.54 3.26 5.19
C ASN A 167 -21.15 1.89 4.83
N GLY A 168 -20.51 0.78 5.21
CA GLY A 168 -20.98 -0.57 4.84
C GLY A 168 -20.74 -0.93 3.37
N GLU A 169 -19.85 -0.21 2.68
CA GLU A 169 -19.48 -0.48 1.29
C GLU A 169 -18.48 -1.65 1.18
N VAL A 170 -17.60 -1.77 2.18
CA VAL A 170 -16.54 -2.77 2.23
C VAL A 170 -16.47 -3.40 3.63
N GLU A 171 -16.24 -4.71 3.68
CA GLU A 171 -15.97 -5.47 4.90
C GLU A 171 -14.50 -5.88 4.96
N ILE A 172 -13.90 -5.79 6.16
CA ILE A 172 -12.54 -6.26 6.42
C ILE A 172 -12.58 -7.67 7.02
N ILE A 173 -11.95 -8.63 6.34
CA ILE A 173 -11.83 -10.00 6.83
C ILE A 173 -10.37 -10.30 7.15
N LYS A 174 -10.13 -10.85 8.35
CA LYS A 174 -8.83 -11.40 8.73
C LYS A 174 -8.80 -12.89 8.40
N SER A 175 -7.93 -13.27 7.48
CA SER A 175 -7.75 -14.65 7.02
C SER A 175 -6.29 -15.08 7.16
N LYS A 176 -5.99 -16.30 6.73
CA LYS A 176 -4.62 -16.76 6.45
C LYS A 176 -4.50 -17.06 4.97
N PHE A 177 -3.39 -16.66 4.36
CA PHE A 177 -2.97 -17.14 3.05
C PHE A 177 -1.68 -17.94 3.24
N TYR A 178 -1.75 -19.24 2.98
CA TYR A 178 -0.77 -20.22 3.48
C TYR A 178 -0.59 -20.11 5.01
N GLN A 179 0.62 -19.79 5.46
CA GLN A 179 1.00 -19.73 6.88
C GLN A 179 0.88 -18.31 7.45
N TYR A 180 0.63 -17.32 6.58
CA TYR A 180 0.71 -15.91 6.92
C TYR A 180 -0.69 -15.31 7.07
N PRO A 181 -0.93 -14.47 8.09
CA PRO A 181 -2.17 -13.72 8.20
C PRO A 181 -2.27 -12.72 7.05
N GLN A 182 -3.51 -12.47 6.67
CA GLN A 182 -3.87 -11.61 5.56
C GLN A 182 -5.08 -10.77 5.97
N THR A 183 -5.04 -9.49 5.63
CA THR A 183 -6.21 -8.61 5.68
C THR A 183 -6.81 -8.56 4.29
N LYS A 184 -8.06 -9.00 4.17
CA LYS A 184 -8.85 -8.94 2.94
C LYS A 184 -9.92 -7.87 3.04
N TYR A 185 -10.28 -7.32 1.89
CA TYR A 185 -11.35 -6.35 1.71
C TYR A 185 -12.37 -6.97 0.76
N LEU A 186 -13.61 -7.14 1.20
CA LEU A 186 -14.70 -7.66 0.37
C LEU A 186 -15.77 -6.58 0.19
N VAL A 187 -16.25 -6.41 -1.03
CA VAL A 187 -17.32 -5.45 -1.33
C VAL A 187 -18.65 -6.03 -0.88
N ASN A 188 -19.51 -5.20 -0.29
CA ASN A 188 -20.90 -5.56 -0.06
C ASN A 188 -21.57 -5.86 -1.40
N PRO A 189 -22.19 -7.04 -1.61
CA PRO A 189 -22.83 -7.41 -2.87
C PRO A 189 -23.86 -6.40 -3.40
N GLU A 190 -24.49 -5.62 -2.52
CA GLU A 190 -25.49 -4.60 -2.87
C GLU A 190 -24.88 -3.30 -3.41
N VAL A 191 -23.57 -3.11 -3.28
CA VAL A 191 -22.86 -1.92 -3.74
C VAL A 191 -22.30 -2.17 -5.13
N GLU A 192 -22.63 -1.28 -6.09
CA GLU A 192 -22.05 -1.27 -7.43
C GLU A 192 -21.10 -0.08 -7.59
N PRO A 193 -19.91 -0.26 -8.20
CA PRO A 193 -19.07 0.86 -8.59
C PRO A 193 -19.77 1.68 -9.68
N ASP A 194 -19.73 3.01 -9.54
CA ASP A 194 -20.12 3.93 -10.60
C ASP A 194 -19.03 3.99 -11.66
N LEU A 195 -19.22 3.25 -12.75
CA LEU A 195 -18.28 3.20 -13.86
C LEU A 195 -18.35 4.42 -14.79
N SER A 196 -19.33 5.33 -14.61
CA SER A 196 -19.42 6.54 -15.45
C SER A 196 -18.25 7.50 -15.23
N ILE A 197 -17.51 7.35 -14.13
CA ILE A 197 -16.28 8.09 -13.83
C ILE A 197 -15.07 7.58 -14.62
N LEU A 198 -15.18 6.41 -15.26
CA LEU A 198 -14.12 5.81 -16.07
C LEU A 198 -14.47 5.90 -17.55
N ASN A 199 -13.49 6.26 -18.36
CA ASN A 199 -13.62 6.08 -19.80
C ASN A 199 -13.25 4.65 -20.22
N GLY A 200 -13.59 4.27 -21.46
CA GLY A 200 -13.33 2.92 -21.97
C GLY A 200 -11.85 2.50 -21.92
N LYS A 201 -10.93 3.44 -22.16
CA LYS A 201 -9.47 3.20 -22.13
C LYS A 201 -8.99 2.92 -20.70
N GLU A 202 -9.51 3.64 -19.72
CA GLU A 202 -9.18 3.42 -18.30
C GLU A 202 -9.69 2.07 -17.83
N GLN A 203 -10.93 1.72 -18.18
CA GLN A 203 -11.51 0.43 -17.80
C GLN A 203 -10.74 -0.73 -18.44
N GLU A 204 -10.42 -0.64 -19.74
CA GLU A 204 -9.62 -1.64 -20.44
C GLU A 204 -8.23 -1.79 -19.82
N HIS A 205 -7.58 -0.68 -19.46
CA HIS A 205 -6.27 -0.72 -18.79
C HIS A 205 -6.35 -1.38 -17.42
N ILE A 206 -7.35 -1.07 -16.59
CA ILE A 206 -7.55 -1.74 -15.30
C ILE A 206 -7.73 -3.24 -15.52
N ASP A 207 -8.52 -3.64 -16.50
CA ASP A 207 -8.78 -5.05 -16.78
C ASP A 207 -7.53 -5.80 -17.24
N TRP A 208 -6.73 -5.17 -18.11
CA TRP A 208 -5.44 -5.69 -18.55
C TRP A 208 -4.46 -5.87 -17.39
N GLU A 209 -4.38 -4.87 -16.49
CA GLU A 209 -3.54 -4.93 -15.29
C GLU A 209 -3.96 -6.05 -14.35
N LEU A 210 -5.26 -6.19 -14.10
CA LEU A 210 -5.78 -7.26 -13.27
C LEU A 210 -5.51 -8.62 -13.90
N GLN A 211 -5.63 -8.77 -15.21
CA GLN A 211 -5.28 -10.01 -15.90
C GLN A 211 -3.79 -10.37 -15.73
N ARG A 212 -2.91 -9.37 -15.82
CA ARG A 212 -1.46 -9.54 -15.71
C ARG A 212 -0.99 -9.85 -14.29
N LEU A 213 -1.59 -9.20 -13.29
CA LEU A 213 -1.01 -9.11 -11.94
C LEU A 213 -1.83 -9.78 -10.84
N SER A 214 -3.14 -9.98 -11.01
CA SER A 214 -4.01 -10.39 -9.89
C SER A 214 -3.83 -11.83 -9.42
N ASP A 215 -3.15 -12.69 -10.19
CA ASP A 215 -2.80 -14.05 -9.79
C ASP A 215 -1.44 -14.15 -9.08
N LEU A 216 -0.68 -13.05 -9.04
CA LEU A 216 0.62 -13.01 -8.37
C LEU A 216 0.47 -12.92 -6.84
N THR A 217 1.43 -13.50 -6.14
CA THR A 217 1.53 -13.41 -4.68
C THR A 217 2.06 -12.04 -4.25
N ALA A 218 1.82 -11.68 -2.98
CA ALA A 218 2.39 -10.47 -2.37
C ALA A 218 3.91 -10.40 -2.54
N THR A 219 4.61 -11.53 -2.43
CA THR A 219 6.07 -11.60 -2.62
C THR A 219 6.46 -11.31 -4.06
N GLN A 220 5.80 -11.90 -5.04
CA GLN A 220 6.08 -11.67 -6.46
C GLN A 220 5.86 -10.20 -6.84
N LEU A 221 4.74 -9.61 -6.40
CA LEU A 221 4.46 -8.20 -6.68
C LEU A 221 5.40 -7.24 -5.93
N SER A 222 5.82 -7.59 -4.72
CA SER A 222 6.85 -6.82 -4.00
C SER A 222 8.17 -6.85 -4.76
N ASN A 223 8.60 -8.04 -5.19
CA ASN A 223 9.82 -8.20 -5.99
C ASN A 223 9.75 -7.41 -7.30
N LEU A 224 8.60 -7.42 -7.99
CA LEU A 224 8.39 -6.63 -9.20
C LEU A 224 8.52 -5.14 -8.89
N SER A 225 7.82 -4.64 -7.87
CA SER A 225 7.88 -3.21 -7.51
C SER A 225 9.26 -2.76 -7.01
N HIS A 226 10.06 -3.65 -6.41
CA HIS A 226 11.42 -3.32 -5.97
C HIS A 226 12.41 -3.19 -7.12
N LYS A 227 12.03 -3.64 -8.32
CA LYS A 227 12.77 -3.47 -9.56
C LYS A 227 12.29 -2.27 -10.39
N ASP A 228 11.19 -1.65 -9.97
CA ASP A 228 10.56 -0.56 -10.71
C ASP A 228 11.23 0.78 -10.37
N VAL A 229 11.52 1.57 -11.40
CA VAL A 229 12.34 2.79 -11.28
C VAL A 229 11.71 3.88 -10.39
N PRO A 230 10.39 4.10 -10.38
CA PRO A 230 9.77 5.00 -9.41
C PRO A 230 10.06 4.61 -7.97
N TRP A 231 10.01 3.32 -7.63
CA TRP A 231 10.31 2.86 -6.29
C TRP A 231 11.81 2.91 -5.97
N ILE A 232 12.67 2.57 -6.93
CA ILE A 232 14.13 2.59 -6.73
C ILE A 232 14.62 4.02 -6.44
N SER A 233 14.19 4.98 -7.26
CA SER A 233 14.69 6.36 -7.26
C SER A 233 14.23 7.20 -6.05
N ALA A 234 13.08 6.87 -5.46
CA ALA A 234 12.57 7.60 -4.31
C ALA A 234 13.35 7.32 -3.02
N GLU A 235 13.32 8.27 -2.08
CA GLU A 235 13.78 8.07 -0.71
C GLU A 235 12.70 7.36 0.12
N ASN A 236 13.11 6.64 1.18
CA ASN A 236 12.16 5.95 2.06
C ASN A 236 11.15 6.93 2.66
N SER A 237 9.89 6.51 2.69
CA SER A 237 8.71 7.27 3.15
C SER A 237 8.45 8.56 2.37
N LYS A 238 9.12 8.79 1.23
CA LYS A 238 8.83 9.92 0.34
C LYS A 238 7.88 9.52 -0.80
N PRO A 239 7.14 10.50 -1.37
CA PRO A 239 6.35 10.29 -2.58
C PRO A 239 7.18 9.77 -3.75
N LEU A 240 6.58 8.86 -4.52
CA LEU A 240 7.09 8.41 -5.81
C LEU A 240 6.78 9.45 -6.88
N ASP A 241 7.69 9.61 -7.84
CA ASP A 241 7.50 10.51 -8.99
C ASP A 241 6.94 9.73 -10.18
N TYR A 242 5.82 10.21 -10.75
CA TYR A 242 5.23 9.59 -11.94
C TYR A 242 6.14 9.68 -13.17
N GLU A 243 6.90 10.77 -13.32
CA GLU A 243 7.81 10.96 -14.47
C GLU A 243 8.90 9.89 -14.55
N SER A 244 9.22 9.28 -13.40
CA SER A 244 10.25 8.25 -13.35
C SER A 244 9.89 6.97 -14.12
N VAL A 245 8.62 6.79 -14.53
CA VAL A 245 8.23 5.66 -15.40
C VAL A 245 8.90 5.70 -16.76
N PHE A 246 9.26 6.88 -17.27
CA PHE A 246 9.92 7.02 -18.58
C PHE A 246 11.38 6.57 -18.56
N TYR A 247 11.92 6.25 -17.38
CA TYR A 247 13.25 5.68 -17.19
C TYR A 247 13.20 4.20 -16.82
N ARG A 248 12.01 3.56 -16.89
CA ARG A 248 11.84 2.13 -16.60
C ARG A 248 12.72 1.25 -17.47
N THR A 249 13.16 0.15 -16.88
CA THR A 249 13.83 -0.92 -17.62
C THR A 249 12.80 -1.73 -18.41
N SER A 250 13.26 -2.51 -19.38
CA SER A 250 12.41 -3.43 -20.15
C SER A 250 11.67 -4.47 -19.29
N GLU A 251 12.11 -4.72 -18.05
CA GLU A 251 11.43 -5.64 -17.13
C GLU A 251 10.14 -5.05 -16.55
N THR A 252 10.04 -3.73 -16.42
CA THR A 252 8.91 -3.05 -15.76
C THR A 252 8.14 -2.08 -16.66
N SER A 253 8.75 -1.67 -17.78
CA SER A 253 8.09 -0.86 -18.80
C SER A 253 6.89 -1.59 -19.42
N VAL A 254 5.82 -0.84 -19.63
CA VAL A 254 4.64 -1.28 -20.41
C VAL A 254 4.50 -0.56 -21.74
N ARG A 255 5.49 0.25 -22.11
CA ARG A 255 5.56 0.97 -23.38
C ARG A 255 6.60 0.31 -24.28
N GLU A 256 6.22 0.04 -25.53
CA GLU A 256 7.20 -0.29 -26.56
C GLU A 256 7.90 1.00 -26.97
N TYR A 257 9.13 1.18 -26.50
CA TYR A 257 10.03 2.19 -27.05
C TYR A 257 10.55 1.63 -28.38
N GLY A 258 10.15 2.22 -29.50
CA GLY A 258 10.71 1.85 -30.80
C GLY A 258 12.23 2.00 -30.72
N ASN A 259 12.98 0.94 -31.06
CA ASN A 259 14.44 0.97 -31.16
C ASN A 259 14.85 2.19 -32.00
N THR A 260 15.28 3.25 -31.34
CA THR A 260 15.77 4.48 -31.98
C THR A 260 17.26 4.65 -31.80
N ASP A 261 17.96 3.61 -31.34
CA ASP A 261 19.41 3.54 -31.23
C ASP A 261 19.96 2.46 -32.18
N GLU A 262 19.75 2.65 -33.48
CA GLU A 262 20.65 2.15 -34.53
C GLU A 262 20.92 3.32 -35.49
N ASP A 263 21.94 4.13 -35.17
CA ASP A 263 22.74 4.92 -36.13
C ASP A 263 24.10 5.28 -35.52
#